data_AF-A0A957BYB7-F1
#
_entry.id   AF-A0A957BYB7-F1
#
_cell.length_a   1.000
_cell.length_b   1.000
_cell.length_c   1.000
_cell.angle_alpha   90.00
_cell.angle_beta   90.00
_cell.angle_gamma   90.00
#
_symmetry.space_group_name_H-M   'P 1'
#
loop_
_entity.id
_entity.type
_entity.pdbx_description
1 polymer ?
#
loop_
_entity_poly.entity_id
_entity_poly.type
_entity_poly.pdbx_seq_one_letter_code
_entity_poly.pdbx_strand_id
1 'polypeptide(L)' 'DMAYDRKTHTLHIPSTYAEDHAPDDPAPIRGAVESLGKFLGAESITYGDTMPSQWQALRV' A
#
# COMPACT_ATOMS: atom_id res chain seq x y z
N ASP A 1 9.08 1.92 7.23
CA ASP A 1 8.43 3.18 6.82
C ASP A 1 8.10 3.19 5.35
N MET A 2 6.96 3.80 4.99
CA MET A 2 6.62 4.03 3.58
C MET A 2 7.61 5.01 2.95
N ALA A 3 8.03 4.75 1.71
CA ALA A 3 9.02 5.57 1.01
C ALA A 3 8.62 5.79 -0.44
N TYR A 4 8.76 7.03 -0.92
CA TYR A 4 8.59 7.35 -2.33
C TYR A 4 9.95 7.53 -3.00
N ASP A 5 10.26 6.68 -3.97
CA ASP A 5 11.46 6.81 -4.78
C ASP A 5 11.18 7.70 -6.00
N ARG A 6 11.76 8.91 -5.98
CA ARG A 6 11.63 9.91 -7.04
C ARG A 6 12.36 9.55 -8.33
N LYS A 7 13.28 8.60 -8.33
CA LYS A 7 13.98 8.19 -9.56
C LYS A 7 13.15 7.21 -10.38
N THR A 8 12.42 6.35 -9.69
CA THR A 8 11.60 5.28 -10.27
C THR A 8 10.10 5.58 -10.22
N HIS A 9 9.73 6.74 -9.66
CA HIS A 9 8.35 7.13 -9.38
C HIS A 9 7.56 6.02 -8.68
N THR A 10 8.20 5.33 -7.73
CA THR A 10 7.61 4.17 -7.06
C THR A 10 7.30 4.48 -5.59
N LEU A 11 6.07 4.22 -5.17
CA LEU A 11 5.68 4.25 -3.77
C LEU A 11 5.87 2.85 -3.16
N HIS A 12 6.79 2.74 -2.21
CA HIS A 12 7.07 1.51 -1.47
C HIS A 12 6.28 1.48 -0.16
N ILE A 13 5.53 0.40 0.03
CA ILE A 13 4.73 0.13 1.23
C ILE A 13 5.25 -1.18 1.85
N PRO A 14 6.34 -1.13 2.62
CA PRO A 14 7.10 -2.32 3.01
C PRO A 14 6.39 -3.18 4.05
N SER A 15 5.43 -2.63 4.80
CA SER A 15 4.65 -3.40 5.76
C SER A 15 3.28 -2.78 5.91
N THR A 16 2.25 -3.61 5.79
CA THR A 16 0.88 -3.27 6.17
C THR A 16 0.56 -4.10 7.40
N TYR A 17 0.03 -3.49 8.46
CA TYR A 17 -0.38 -4.20 9.67
C TYR A 17 -1.87 -3.98 9.87
N ALA A 18 -2.58 -5.04 10.26
CA ALA A 18 -3.98 -4.97 10.67
C ALA A 18 -4.04 -4.87 12.18
N GLU A 19 -4.69 -3.84 12.70
CA GLU A 19 -5.09 -3.77 14.10
C GLU A 19 -6.23 -4.77 14.38
N ASP A 20 -6.50 -5.09 15.65
CA ASP A 20 -7.47 -6.12 16.08
C ASP A 20 -8.90 -5.91 15.55
N HIS A 21 -9.23 -4.70 15.10
CA HIS A 21 -10.53 -4.33 14.54
C HIS A 21 -10.45 -3.78 13.12
N ALA A 22 -9.32 -4.02 12.43
CA ALA A 22 -9.16 -3.56 11.08
C ALA A 22 -10.16 -4.30 10.15
N PRO A 23 -10.79 -3.60 9.21
CA PRO A 23 -11.77 -4.21 8.32
C PRO A 23 -11.12 -5.27 7.43
N ASP A 24 -11.85 -6.37 7.19
CA ASP A 24 -11.43 -7.43 6.28
C ASP A 24 -11.34 -6.95 4.83
N ASP A 25 -12.17 -5.95 4.47
CA ASP A 25 -12.17 -5.37 3.14
C ASP A 25 -10.93 -4.49 2.92
N PRO A 26 -10.03 -4.84 1.97
CA PRO A 26 -8.86 -4.04 1.66
C PRO A 26 -9.16 -2.81 0.80
N ALA A 27 -10.37 -2.64 0.26
CA ALA A 27 -10.69 -1.56 -0.67
C ALA A 27 -10.43 -0.13 -0.12
N PRO A 28 -10.74 0.19 1.15
CA PRO A 28 -10.40 1.49 1.72
C PRO A 28 -8.89 1.74 1.78
N ILE A 29 -8.11 0.70 2.07
CA ILE A 29 -6.64 0.75 2.12
C ILE A 29 -6.09 1.00 0.72
N ARG A 30 -6.59 0.26 -0.28
CA ARG A 30 -6.24 0.47 -1.69
C ARG A 30 -6.49 1.93 -2.09
N GLY A 31 -7.68 2.45 -1.82
CA GLY A 31 -8.05 3.82 -2.18
C GLY A 31 -7.15 4.88 -1.52
N ALA A 32 -6.80 4.69 -0.25
CA ALA A 32 -5.88 5.59 0.46
C ALA A 32 -4.47 5.55 -0.13
N VAL A 33 -3.97 4.35 -0.42
CA VAL A 33 -2.64 4.13 -1.01
C VAL A 33 -2.55 4.72 -2.42
N GLU A 34 -3.56 4.48 -3.27
CA GLU A 34 -3.62 5.06 -4.61
C GLU A 34 -3.71 6.58 -4.59
N SER A 35 -4.48 7.13 -3.65
CA SER A 35 -4.59 8.60 -3.47
C SER A 35 -3.25 9.20 -3.07
N LEU A 36 -2.51 8.54 -2.16
CA LEU A 36 -1.16 8.94 -1.79
C LEU A 36 -0.19 8.82 -2.97
N GLY A 37 -0.23 7.72 -3.71
CA GLY A 37 0.56 7.53 -4.93
C GLY A 37 0.33 8.65 -5.93
N LYS A 38 -0.94 8.98 -6.23
CA LYS A 38 -1.30 10.10 -7.11
C LYS A 38 -0.78 11.45 -6.61
N PHE A 39 -0.92 11.73 -5.31
CA PHE A 39 -0.42 12.96 -4.71
C PHE A 39 1.10 13.11 -4.86
N LEU A 40 1.84 12.01 -4.72
CA LEU A 40 3.30 11.99 -4.83
C LEU A 40 3.80 11.88 -6.27
N GLY A 41 2.91 11.61 -7.23
CA GLY A 41 3.27 11.36 -8.63
C GLY A 41 3.85 9.98 -8.87
N ALA A 42 3.51 9.00 -8.03
CA ALA A 42 3.94 7.62 -8.21
C ALA A 42 3.23 6.97 -9.41
N GLU A 43 4.02 6.37 -10.30
CA GLU A 43 3.57 5.58 -11.45
C GLU A 43 3.36 4.12 -11.07
N SER A 44 3.97 3.67 -9.96
CA SER A 44 3.89 2.30 -9.47
C SER A 44 3.83 2.24 -7.96
N ILE A 45 3.13 1.25 -7.43
CA ILE A 45 3.02 0.98 -6.00
C ILE A 45 3.53 -0.43 -5.76
N THR A 46 4.46 -0.59 -4.82
CA THR A 46 5.02 -1.90 -4.46
C THR A 46 4.74 -2.18 -3.00
N TYR A 47 4.06 -3.30 -2.72
CA TYR A 47 3.83 -3.80 -1.37
C TYR A 47 4.95 -4.74 -0.96
N GLY A 48 5.39 -4.64 0.30
CA GLY A 48 6.39 -5.54 0.87
C GLY A 48 5.82 -6.91 1.24
N ASP A 49 6.72 -7.79 1.71
CA ASP A 49 6.42 -9.19 2.02
C ASP A 49 5.53 -9.37 3.26
N THR A 50 5.53 -8.40 4.17
CA THR A 50 4.73 -8.41 5.40
C THR A 50 3.37 -7.76 5.15
N MET A 51 2.34 -8.58 4.98
CA MET A 51 0.95 -8.14 4.88
C MET A 51 -0.02 -9.20 5.44
N PRO A 52 -1.03 -8.78 6.22
CA PRO A 52 -2.08 -9.67 6.73
C PRO A 52 -2.75 -10.46 5.61
N SER A 53 -3.13 -11.71 5.93
CA SER A 53 -3.76 -12.62 4.97
C SER A 53 -5.02 -12.03 4.34
N GLN A 54 -5.81 -11.28 5.11
CA GLN A 54 -7.04 -10.64 4.63
C GLN A 54 -6.81 -9.60 3.53
N TRP A 55 -5.60 -9.05 3.41
CA TRP A 55 -5.30 -7.97 2.46
C TRP A 55 -4.35 -8.38 1.33
N GLN A 56 -4.02 -9.67 1.20
CA GLN A 56 -3.12 -10.13 0.13
C GLN A 56 -3.63 -9.80 -1.28
N ALA A 57 -4.95 -9.59 -1.45
CA ALA A 57 -5.55 -9.11 -2.68
C ALA A 57 -5.04 -7.72 -3.13
N LEU A 58 -4.33 -6.96 -2.28
CA LEU A 58 -3.67 -5.71 -2.65
C LEU A 58 -2.41 -5.89 -3.51
N ARG A 59 -1.81 -7.09 -3.54
CA ARG A 59 -0.61 -7.37 -4.37
C ARG A 59 -0.91 -7.61 -5.84
N VAL A 60 -2.18 -7.73 -6.20
CA VAL A 60 -2.68 -8.07 -7.53
C VAL A 60 -2.94 -6.79 -8.32
#